data_AF-A0A1W2G5B7-F1
#
_entry.id   AF-A0A1W2G5B7-F1
#
_cell.length_a   1.000
_cell.length_b   1.000
_cell.length_c   1.000
_cell.angle_alpha   90.00
_cell.angle_beta   90.00
_cell.angle_gamma   90.00
#
_symmetry.space_group_name_H-M   'P 1'
#
loop_
_entity.id
_entity.type
_entity.pdbx_description
1 polymer ?
#
loop_
_entity_poly.entity_id
_entity_poly.type
_entity_poly.pdbx_seq_one_letter_code
_entity_poly.pdbx_strand_id
1 'polypeptide(L)'
;MDFLAQLEKAHSKENAQYIAQHISDDANLFAELMSLFFHKDYSISQRAAHAVSHCVDVFPELITPYIGKMVNNLNNNPKVAIKRNTVRVLQKQIIPEEHQGLLVEKCFEYLLSSKETIAVKAFSMTVLSNMAKIYPELKNELFIVVEDVIKNGSAGLISRGKKVLAELKK
;
A
#
# COMPACT_ATOMS: atom_id res chain seq x y z
N MET A 1 23.70 3.08 -9.50
CA MET A 1 23.96 1.90 -8.64
C MET A 1 23.31 0.69 -9.29
N ASP A 2 23.86 -0.51 -9.19
CA ASP A 2 23.11 -1.72 -9.56
C ASP A 2 22.15 -2.09 -8.41
N PHE A 3 20.86 -1.79 -8.60
CA PHE A 3 19.85 -2.03 -7.57
C PHE A 3 19.59 -3.52 -7.33
N LEU A 4 19.70 -4.38 -8.35
CA LEU A 4 19.52 -5.80 -8.17
C LEU A 4 20.61 -6.35 -7.26
N ALA A 5 21.87 -6.09 -7.60
CA ALA A 5 23.01 -6.51 -6.79
C ALA A 5 22.94 -5.92 -5.37
N GLN A 6 22.48 -4.67 -5.21
CA GLN A 6 22.34 -4.05 -3.90
C GLN A 6 21.22 -4.68 -3.05
N LEU A 7 20.06 -4.99 -3.64
CA LEU A 7 18.96 -5.67 -2.95
C LEU A 7 19.38 -7.07 -2.49
N GLU A 8 20.22 -7.77 -3.25
CA GLU A 8 20.70 -9.11 -2.92
C GLU A 8 21.62 -9.15 -1.69
N LYS A 9 22.39 -8.08 -1.45
CA LYS A 9 23.32 -7.99 -0.30
C LYS A 9 22.65 -8.20 1.06
N ALA A 10 21.49 -7.59 1.29
CA ALA A 10 20.79 -7.70 2.56
C ALA A 10 19.30 -7.36 2.44
N HIS A 11 18.45 -8.16 3.09
CA HIS A 11 17.05 -7.81 3.34
C HIS A 11 16.93 -7.08 4.68
N SER A 12 17.46 -5.85 4.75
CA SER A 12 17.42 -5.03 5.96
C SER A 12 16.81 -3.65 5.70
N LYS A 13 16.41 -2.96 6.76
CA LYS A 13 15.90 -1.59 6.67
C LYS A 13 16.98 -0.63 6.21
N GLU A 14 18.19 -0.79 6.72
CA GLU A 14 19.35 0.03 6.41
C GLU A 14 19.67 -0.05 4.92
N ASN A 15 19.62 -1.26 4.33
CA ASN A 15 19.83 -1.42 2.90
C ASN A 15 18.72 -0.79 2.06
N ALA A 16 17.46 -0.96 2.46
CA ALA A 16 16.34 -0.34 1.76
C ALA A 16 16.40 1.20 1.81
N GLN A 17 16.83 1.77 2.95
CA GLN A 17 17.05 3.21 3.10
C GLN A 17 18.25 3.70 2.28
N TYR A 18 19.34 2.94 2.24
CA TYR A 18 20.50 3.26 1.41
C TYR A 18 20.13 3.32 -0.09
N ILE A 19 19.34 2.36 -0.57
CA ILE A 19 18.82 2.39 -1.95
C ILE A 19 17.93 3.62 -2.17
N ALA A 20 17.00 3.90 -1.25
CA ALA A 20 16.10 5.05 -1.37
C ALA A 20 16.86 6.40 -1.36
N GLN A 21 17.90 6.52 -0.54
CA GLN A 21 18.77 7.69 -0.51
C GLN A 21 19.54 7.88 -1.82
N HIS A 22 19.98 6.78 -2.44
CA HIS A 22 20.65 6.86 -3.74
C HIS A 22 19.71 7.27 -4.87
N ILE A 23 18.46 6.81 -4.83
CA ILE A 23 17.43 7.21 -5.82
C ILE A 23 17.08 8.69 -5.67
N SER A 24 16.99 9.21 -4.44
CA SER A 24 16.52 10.58 -4.17
C SER A 24 15.18 10.82 -4.87
N ASP A 25 15.07 11.92 -5.62
CA ASP A 25 13.97 12.36 -6.47
C ASP A 25 14.18 12.03 -7.96
N ASP A 26 15.16 11.18 -8.29
CA ASP A 26 15.43 10.79 -9.68
C ASP A 26 14.40 9.76 -10.18
N ALA A 27 13.52 10.22 -11.08
CA ALA A 27 12.47 9.40 -11.67
C ALA A 27 12.99 8.23 -12.52
N ASN A 28 14.17 8.35 -13.13
CA ASN A 28 14.75 7.26 -13.94
C ASN A 28 15.27 6.15 -13.03
N LEU A 29 15.98 6.50 -11.96
CA LEU A 29 16.44 5.52 -10.97
C LEU A 29 15.25 4.88 -10.24
N PHE A 30 14.21 5.64 -9.95
CA PHE A 30 12.98 5.10 -9.38
C PHE A 30 12.29 4.12 -10.35
N ALA A 31 12.31 4.40 -11.66
CA ALA A 31 11.78 3.49 -12.67
C ALA A 31 12.52 2.14 -12.70
N GLU A 32 13.84 2.15 -12.55
CA GLU A 32 14.63 0.93 -12.40
C GLU A 32 14.19 0.14 -11.16
N LEU A 33 14.00 0.79 -10.01
CA LEU A 33 13.50 0.14 -8.80
C LEU A 33 12.08 -0.42 -8.99
N MET A 34 11.20 0.30 -9.69
CA MET A 34 9.85 -0.17 -9.99
C MET A 34 9.86 -1.40 -10.92
N SER A 35 10.85 -1.53 -11.81
CA SER A 35 11.02 -2.76 -12.60
C SER A 35 11.29 -3.98 -11.69
N LEU A 36 12.07 -3.79 -10.62
CA LEU A 36 12.35 -4.81 -9.61
C LEU A 36 11.15 -5.08 -8.69
N PHE A 37 10.36 -4.06 -8.39
CA PHE A 37 9.11 -4.21 -7.64
C PHE A 37 8.12 -5.15 -8.33
N PHE A 38 8.01 -5.06 -9.66
CA PHE A 38 7.15 -5.94 -10.47
C PHE A 38 7.86 -7.20 -10.97
N HIS A 39 9.05 -7.51 -10.43
CA HIS A 39 9.81 -8.67 -10.87
C HIS A 39 9.13 -9.99 -10.48
N LYS A 40 9.27 -11.01 -11.32
CA LYS A 40 8.65 -12.35 -11.12
C LYS A 40 9.22 -13.10 -9.91
N ASP A 41 10.47 -12.84 -9.58
CA ASP A 41 11.11 -13.41 -8.39
C ASP A 41 10.60 -12.72 -7.13
N TYR A 42 10.11 -13.52 -6.18
CA TYR A 42 9.51 -12.99 -4.96
C TYR A 42 10.53 -12.36 -4.01
N SER A 43 11.75 -12.89 -3.92
CA SER A 43 12.79 -12.33 -3.05
C SER A 43 13.18 -10.94 -3.55
N ILE A 44 13.36 -10.77 -4.87
CA ILE A 44 13.68 -9.47 -5.47
C ILE A 44 12.53 -8.48 -5.24
N SER A 45 11.31 -8.84 -5.63
CA SER A 45 10.15 -7.94 -5.52
C SER A 45 9.80 -7.58 -4.07
N GLN A 46 9.97 -8.50 -3.12
CA GLN A 46 9.80 -8.22 -1.70
C GLN A 46 10.80 -7.17 -1.19
N ARG A 47 12.08 -7.29 -1.54
CA ARG A 47 13.11 -6.35 -1.09
C ARG A 47 12.94 -4.99 -1.78
N ALA A 48 12.63 -4.99 -3.08
CA ALA A 48 12.32 -3.78 -3.83
C ALA A 48 11.11 -3.05 -3.23
N ALA A 49 10.06 -3.77 -2.83
CA ALA A 49 8.91 -3.20 -2.14
C ALA A 49 9.30 -2.48 -0.83
N HIS A 50 10.31 -2.94 -0.10
CA HIS A 50 10.75 -2.19 1.07
C HIS A 50 11.41 -0.85 0.66
N ALA A 51 12.29 -0.85 -0.34
CA ALA A 51 12.94 0.36 -0.84
C ALA A 51 11.93 1.36 -1.43
N VAL A 52 10.95 0.89 -2.23
CA VAL A 52 9.88 1.74 -2.79
C VAL A 52 9.12 2.45 -1.67
N SER A 53 8.82 1.73 -0.59
CA SER A 53 8.14 2.31 0.57
C SER A 53 8.90 3.49 1.18
N HIS A 54 10.24 3.41 1.28
CA HIS A 54 11.08 4.50 1.80
C HIS A 54 11.22 5.65 0.81
N CYS A 55 11.32 5.37 -0.49
CA CYS A 55 11.35 6.40 -1.52
C CYS A 55 10.08 7.26 -1.45
N VAL A 56 8.91 6.63 -1.44
CA VAL A 56 7.61 7.32 -1.44
C VAL A 56 7.31 8.04 -0.12
N ASP A 57 7.91 7.61 1.00
CA ASP A 57 7.79 8.33 2.27
C ASP A 57 8.48 9.72 2.22
N VAL A 58 9.52 9.88 1.39
CA VAL A 58 10.29 11.13 1.25
C VAL A 58 9.87 11.91 0.00
N PHE A 59 9.70 11.21 -1.12
CA PHE A 59 9.36 11.76 -2.44
C PHE A 59 8.06 11.14 -2.94
N PRO A 60 6.90 11.57 -2.43
CA PRO A 60 5.62 10.92 -2.73
C PRO A 60 5.26 10.94 -4.23
N GLU A 61 5.66 11.98 -4.96
CA GLU A 61 5.32 12.17 -6.37
C GLU A 61 5.95 11.12 -7.31
N LEU A 62 7.03 10.44 -6.88
CA LEU A 62 7.68 9.41 -7.69
C LEU A 62 6.74 8.24 -8.02
N ILE A 63 5.75 7.97 -7.17
CA ILE A 63 4.83 6.84 -7.38
C ILE A 63 3.72 7.16 -8.38
N THR A 64 3.46 8.43 -8.66
CA THR A 64 2.31 8.90 -9.46
C THR A 64 2.17 8.16 -10.80
N PRO A 65 3.24 7.98 -11.60
CA PRO A 65 3.15 7.24 -12.88
C PRO A 65 2.83 5.75 -12.72
N TYR A 66 2.98 5.19 -11.52
CA TYR A 66 2.85 3.76 -11.25
C TYR A 66 1.55 3.39 -10.54
N ILE A 67 0.77 4.36 -10.05
CA ILE A 67 -0.47 4.11 -9.27
C ILE A 67 -1.38 3.14 -10.03
N GLY A 68 -1.66 3.42 -11.31
CA GLY A 68 -2.53 2.55 -12.12
C GLY A 68 -2.01 1.12 -12.25
N LYS A 69 -0.72 0.97 -12.54
CA LYS A 69 -0.09 -0.36 -12.64
C LYS A 69 -0.12 -1.11 -11.31
N MET A 70 0.09 -0.41 -10.18
CA MET A 70 0.04 -1.01 -8.85
C MET A 70 -1.37 -1.46 -8.47
N VAL A 71 -2.38 -0.63 -8.73
CA VAL A 71 -3.79 -0.97 -8.47
C VAL A 71 -4.22 -2.14 -9.34
N ASN A 72 -3.94 -2.11 -10.65
CA ASN A 72 -4.25 -3.20 -11.56
C ASN A 72 -3.56 -4.52 -11.15
N ASN A 73 -2.35 -4.45 -10.61
CA ASN A 73 -1.65 -5.63 -10.13
C ASN A 73 -2.34 -6.30 -8.93
N LEU A 74 -3.20 -5.60 -8.17
CA LEU A 74 -3.97 -6.20 -7.08
C LEU A 74 -4.96 -7.27 -7.57
N ASN A 75 -5.44 -7.17 -8.82
CA ASN A 75 -6.28 -8.21 -9.45
C ASN A 75 -5.55 -9.53 -9.66
N ASN A 76 -4.22 -9.50 -9.76
CA ASN A 76 -3.41 -10.70 -9.97
C ASN A 76 -3.06 -11.42 -8.65
N ASN A 77 -3.71 -11.04 -7.54
CA ASN A 77 -3.46 -11.55 -6.19
C ASN A 77 -1.96 -11.62 -5.85
N PRO A 78 -1.27 -10.46 -5.84
CA PRO A 78 0.17 -10.44 -5.70
C PRO A 78 0.57 -10.93 -4.31
N LYS A 79 1.82 -11.39 -4.22
CA LYS A 79 2.38 -11.88 -2.95
C LYS A 79 2.30 -10.79 -1.88
N VAL A 80 2.19 -11.23 -0.62
CA VAL A 80 1.84 -10.38 0.53
C VAL A 80 2.69 -9.11 0.67
N ALA A 81 3.99 -9.16 0.36
CA ALA A 81 4.87 -7.99 0.45
C ALA A 81 4.50 -6.88 -0.55
N ILE A 82 4.16 -7.26 -1.77
CA ILE A 82 3.81 -6.36 -2.88
C ILE A 82 2.44 -5.76 -2.57
N LYS A 83 1.46 -6.61 -2.25
CA LYS A 83 0.11 -6.19 -1.84
C LYS A 83 0.15 -5.20 -0.67
N ARG A 84 0.89 -5.53 0.39
CA ARG A 84 1.05 -4.66 1.56
C ARG A 84 1.69 -3.33 1.19
N ASN A 85 2.76 -3.35 0.40
CA ASN A 85 3.40 -2.11 -0.03
C ASN A 85 2.44 -1.25 -0.85
N THR A 86 1.77 -1.83 -1.86
CA THR A 86 0.81 -1.11 -2.70
C THR A 86 -0.22 -0.38 -1.85
N VAL A 87 -0.96 -1.09 -0.99
CA VAL A 87 -2.00 -0.44 -0.18
C VAL A 87 -1.40 0.57 0.81
N ARG A 88 -0.20 0.30 1.35
CA ARG A 88 0.51 1.23 2.24
C ARG A 88 0.82 2.55 1.56
N VAL A 89 1.42 2.52 0.37
CA VAL A 89 1.85 3.75 -0.30
C VAL A 89 0.64 4.54 -0.80
N LEU A 90 -0.36 3.85 -1.35
CA LEU A 90 -1.56 4.46 -1.91
C LEU A 90 -2.46 5.15 -0.87
N GLN A 91 -2.37 4.81 0.42
CA GLN A 91 -3.15 5.48 1.46
C GLN A 91 -2.86 6.98 1.60
N LYS A 92 -1.75 7.47 1.01
CA LYS A 92 -1.32 8.88 1.05
C LYS A 92 -1.32 9.54 -0.33
N GLN A 93 -1.84 8.86 -1.36
CA GLN A 93 -1.78 9.34 -2.74
C GLN A 93 -3.16 9.76 -3.23
N ILE A 94 -3.18 10.69 -4.20
CA ILE A 94 -4.37 10.96 -5.01
C ILE A 94 -4.47 9.84 -6.03
N ILE A 95 -5.56 9.08 -5.97
CA ILE A 95 -5.78 7.94 -6.87
C ILE A 95 -6.54 8.44 -8.10
N PRO A 96 -6.07 8.20 -9.34
CA PRO A 96 -6.83 8.54 -10.53
C PRO A 96 -8.20 7.86 -10.53
N GLU A 97 -9.25 8.59 -10.93
CA GLU A 97 -10.66 8.16 -10.85
C GLU A 97 -10.90 6.77 -11.46
N GLU A 98 -10.29 6.49 -12.61
CA GLU A 98 -10.35 5.21 -13.32
C GLU A 98 -9.84 4.00 -12.50
N HIS A 99 -9.05 4.24 -11.45
CA HIS A 99 -8.51 3.21 -10.57
C HIS A 99 -9.17 3.16 -9.18
N GLN A 100 -10.00 4.14 -8.83
CA GLN A 100 -10.60 4.24 -7.50
C GLN A 100 -11.54 3.08 -7.20
N GLY A 101 -12.44 2.74 -8.14
CA GLY A 101 -13.41 1.65 -7.96
C GLY A 101 -12.75 0.31 -7.66
N LEU A 102 -11.73 -0.06 -8.45
CA LEU A 102 -10.97 -1.29 -8.24
C LEU A 102 -10.23 -1.29 -6.90
N LEU A 103 -9.62 -0.16 -6.52
CA LEU A 103 -8.92 -0.05 -5.25
C LEU A 103 -9.87 -0.19 -4.06
N VAL A 104 -11.07 0.42 -4.13
CA VAL A 104 -12.13 0.30 -3.12
C VAL A 104 -12.56 -1.15 -2.96
N GLU A 105 -12.92 -1.82 -4.07
CA GLU A 105 -13.33 -3.23 -4.08
C GLU A 105 -12.27 -4.11 -3.40
N LYS A 106 -11.02 -4.00 -3.82
CA LYS A 106 -9.91 -4.78 -3.26
C LYS A 106 -9.68 -4.51 -1.77
N CYS A 107 -9.79 -3.25 -1.34
CA CYS A 107 -9.64 -2.91 0.07
C CYS A 107 -10.76 -3.50 0.94
N PHE A 108 -12.02 -3.52 0.47
CA PHE A 108 -13.12 -4.18 1.18
C PHE A 108 -12.92 -5.70 1.25
N GLU A 109 -12.53 -6.35 0.15
CA GLU A 109 -12.16 -7.76 0.14
C GLU A 109 -11.09 -8.08 1.20
N TYR A 110 -10.06 -7.22 1.31
CA TYR A 110 -8.99 -7.40 2.29
C TYR A 110 -9.47 -7.26 3.73
N LEU A 111 -10.39 -6.31 4.02
CA LEU A 111 -10.97 -6.17 5.37
C LEU A 111 -11.75 -7.41 5.79
N LEU A 112 -12.58 -7.93 4.88
CA LEU A 112 -13.47 -9.07 5.12
C LEU A 112 -12.74 -10.42 5.14
N SER A 113 -11.57 -10.52 4.51
CA SER A 113 -10.80 -11.77 4.46
C SER A 113 -10.21 -12.15 5.81
N SER A 114 -10.57 -13.33 6.35
CA SER A 114 -9.98 -13.87 7.58
C SER A 114 -8.50 -14.26 7.45
N LYS A 115 -8.00 -14.43 6.20
CA LYS A 115 -6.63 -14.85 5.90
C LYS A 115 -5.69 -13.67 5.64
N GLU A 116 -6.22 -12.46 5.53
CA GLU A 116 -5.41 -11.30 5.22
C GLU A 116 -4.65 -10.78 6.45
N THR A 117 -3.45 -10.27 6.20
CA THR A 117 -2.55 -9.76 7.23
C THR A 117 -3.09 -8.48 7.87
N ILE A 118 -2.81 -8.32 9.16
CA ILE A 118 -3.18 -7.12 9.95
C ILE A 118 -2.76 -5.82 9.26
N ALA A 119 -1.54 -5.76 8.70
CA ALA A 119 -1.03 -4.56 8.05
C ALA A 119 -1.83 -4.19 6.80
N VAL A 120 -2.14 -5.16 5.92
CA VAL A 120 -2.93 -4.91 4.71
C VAL A 120 -4.33 -4.42 5.09
N LYS A 121 -4.97 -5.06 6.08
CA LYS A 121 -6.27 -4.60 6.61
C LYS A 121 -6.19 -3.16 7.14
N ALA A 122 -5.21 -2.86 7.98
CA ALA A 122 -5.06 -1.52 8.56
C ALA A 122 -4.87 -0.43 7.50
N PHE A 123 -4.06 -0.68 6.46
CA PHE A 123 -3.90 0.26 5.36
C PHE A 123 -5.17 0.37 4.51
N SER A 124 -5.87 -0.75 4.28
CA SER A 124 -7.15 -0.78 3.56
C SER A 124 -8.20 0.10 4.24
N MET A 125 -8.30 0.08 5.58
CA MET A 125 -9.20 0.99 6.32
C MET A 125 -8.89 2.46 6.04
N THR A 126 -7.62 2.83 5.93
CA THR A 126 -7.21 4.22 5.67
C THR A 126 -7.53 4.63 4.24
N VAL A 127 -7.23 3.75 3.26
CA VAL A 127 -7.58 3.96 1.86
C VAL A 127 -9.09 4.17 1.72
N LEU A 128 -9.90 3.27 2.28
CA LEU A 128 -11.36 3.36 2.23
C LEU A 128 -11.90 4.61 2.93
N SER A 129 -11.31 5.02 4.07
CA SER A 129 -11.67 6.28 4.73
C SER A 129 -11.44 7.48 3.83
N ASN A 130 -10.34 7.49 3.07
CA ASN A 130 -10.06 8.55 2.10
C ASN A 130 -11.04 8.51 0.92
N MET A 131 -11.38 7.32 0.42
CA MET A 131 -12.38 7.17 -0.65
C MET A 131 -13.77 7.60 -0.18
N ALA A 132 -14.14 7.34 1.06
CA ALA A 132 -15.42 7.78 1.65
C ALA A 132 -15.55 9.31 1.81
N LYS A 133 -14.45 10.07 1.67
CA LYS A 133 -14.49 11.53 1.58
C LYS A 133 -14.86 12.00 0.17
N ILE A 134 -14.54 11.21 -0.85
CA ILE A 134 -14.88 11.46 -2.25
C ILE A 134 -16.29 10.93 -2.56
N TYR A 135 -16.60 9.75 -2.02
CA TYR A 135 -17.85 9.00 -2.21
C TYR A 135 -18.55 8.77 -0.87
N PRO A 136 -19.35 9.74 -0.37
CA PRO A 136 -19.99 9.66 0.94
C PRO A 136 -20.88 8.43 1.15
N GLU A 137 -21.40 7.83 0.09
CA GLU A 137 -22.18 6.59 0.12
C GLU A 137 -21.42 5.40 0.72
N LEU A 138 -20.08 5.39 0.63
CA LEU A 138 -19.24 4.35 1.22
C LEU A 138 -19.18 4.42 2.75
N LYS A 139 -19.55 5.57 3.37
CA LYS A 139 -19.38 5.78 4.81
C LYS A 139 -20.12 4.73 5.65
N ASN A 140 -21.37 4.42 5.30
CA ASN A 140 -22.19 3.48 6.06
C ASN A 140 -21.64 2.05 6.00
N GLU A 141 -21.30 1.59 4.79
CA GLU A 141 -20.72 0.27 4.59
C GLU A 141 -19.38 0.15 5.32
N LEU A 142 -18.49 1.13 5.14
CA LEU A 142 -17.19 1.15 5.79
C LEU A 142 -17.31 1.17 7.32
N PHE A 143 -18.27 1.91 7.87
CA PHE A 143 -18.52 1.95 9.31
C PHE A 143 -18.85 0.55 9.85
N ILE A 144 -19.83 -0.13 9.24
CA ILE A 144 -20.26 -1.47 9.65
C ILE A 144 -19.10 -2.46 9.56
N VAL A 145 -18.36 -2.46 8.43
CA VAL A 145 -17.23 -3.37 8.22
C VAL A 145 -16.12 -3.12 9.23
N VAL A 146 -15.74 -1.86 9.46
CA VAL A 146 -14.67 -1.52 10.41
C VAL A 146 -15.06 -1.86 11.84
N GLU A 147 -16.31 -1.59 12.25
CA GLU A 147 -16.80 -2.00 13.56
C GLU A 147 -16.68 -3.51 13.76
N ASP A 148 -17.07 -4.31 12.75
CA ASP A 148 -16.98 -5.75 12.84
C ASP A 148 -15.52 -6.24 12.92
N VAL A 149 -14.64 -5.71 12.05
CA VAL A 149 -13.22 -6.09 12.03
C VAL A 149 -12.52 -5.79 13.36
N ILE A 150 -12.85 -4.69 14.05
CA ILE A 150 -12.17 -4.33 15.30
C ILE A 150 -12.69 -5.05 16.55
N LYS A 151 -13.93 -5.58 16.55
CA LYS A 151 -14.48 -6.33 17.71
C LYS A 151 -13.54 -7.42 18.21
N ASN A 152 -12.96 -8.15 17.26
CA ASN A 152 -12.01 -9.24 17.51
C ASN A 152 -10.61 -8.93 16.91
N GLY A 153 -10.33 -7.65 16.65
CA GLY A 153 -9.11 -7.21 15.99
C GLY A 153 -7.90 -7.21 16.92
N SER A 154 -6.70 -7.27 16.35
CA SER A 154 -5.46 -7.00 17.10
C SER A 154 -5.42 -5.54 17.60
N ALA A 155 -4.55 -5.23 18.56
CA ALA A 155 -4.35 -3.86 19.04
C ALA A 155 -4.09 -2.85 17.89
N GLY A 156 -3.32 -3.27 16.86
CA GLY A 156 -3.07 -2.45 15.68
C GLY A 156 -4.32 -2.19 14.83
N LEU A 157 -5.19 -3.19 14.65
CA LEU A 157 -6.46 -3.03 13.95
C LEU A 157 -7.43 -2.17 14.75
N ILE A 158 -7.53 -2.39 16.06
CA ILE A 158 -8.40 -1.61 16.95
C ILE A 158 -7.99 -0.14 16.91
N SER A 159 -6.71 0.16 17.08
CA SER A 159 -6.18 1.53 17.03
C SER A 159 -6.52 2.21 15.70
N ARG A 160 -6.28 1.50 14.58
CA ARG A 160 -6.55 2.03 13.24
C ARG A 160 -8.05 2.23 12.98
N GLY A 161 -8.87 1.22 13.28
CA GLY A 161 -10.30 1.26 13.04
C GLY A 161 -11.00 2.32 13.89
N LYS A 162 -10.61 2.51 15.17
CA LYS A 162 -11.14 3.61 15.99
C LYS A 162 -10.88 4.98 15.36
N LYS A 163 -9.69 5.19 14.78
CA LYS A 163 -9.38 6.43 14.04
C LYS A 163 -10.30 6.60 12.83
N VAL A 164 -10.47 5.55 12.03
CA VAL A 164 -11.35 5.59 10.85
C VAL A 164 -12.81 5.83 11.22
N LEU A 165 -13.35 5.13 12.22
CA LEU A 165 -14.72 5.36 12.69
C LEU A 165 -14.94 6.80 13.19
N ALA A 166 -13.93 7.41 13.81
CA ALA A 166 -13.99 8.81 14.22
C ALA A 166 -13.96 9.78 13.01
N GLU A 167 -13.26 9.43 11.94
CA GLU A 167 -13.25 10.20 10.69
C GLU A 167 -14.60 10.12 9.95
N LEU A 168 -15.27 8.96 9.95
CA LEU A 168 -16.55 8.77 9.26
C LEU A 168 -17.74 9.48 9.90
N LYS A 169 -17.65 9.77 11.20
CA LYS A 169 -18.66 10.53 11.95
C LYS A 169 -18.60 12.04 11.70
N LYS A 170 -17.56 12.52 11.02
CA LYS A 170 -17.44 13.91 10.57
C LYS A 170 -18.15 14.08 9.23
#